data_AF-K3WKQ0-F1
#
_entry.id   AF-K3WKQ0-F1
#
_cell.length_a   1.000
_cell.length_b   1.000
_cell.length_c   1.000
_cell.angle_alpha   90.00
_cell.angle_beta   90.00
_cell.angle_gamma   90.00
#
_symmetry.space_group_name_H-M   'P 1'
#
loop_
_entity.id
_entity.type
_entity.pdbx_description
1 polymer ?
#
loop_
_entity_poly.entity_id
_entity_poly.type
_entity_poly.pdbx_seq_one_letter_code
_entity_poly.pdbx_strand_id
1 'polypeptide(L)'
;MTHRNGTAADNDSADIVDATGASPRFVYHDMDVVVVQDHEQGLTEGDGVRDARRSAHQRMSTHSSFNENFETASAKEKRFACQFDPSLKNGRSLVLRFDMDGNSSFEEVSRGDVLRMTQEAATLALDHNNTGDAKRLVQSVKQTKLLGPTAYGTICDVQRVHARDIRKLDTAFSVSNEPSIELRNQAILINADPVRAIIMRNTCLVFVPDGADSLLSILRESFREATTQTDQGEAPYEFKALEALLSTLCRYFETDYEKRAPVVSTALDRLAHGKIAASELETLRVFKNTMNEFESQVDGVRRALMEILDNEEDLRLLYLTKLYEDPTLLNDLWSFDSEEAEVLIENYLQDIFSTRTKATLMQHRIQNTESLVMLKLDSMRNYLLGVDILFSIVAISVSVGTFIAGVFGMNLKSDLNERDGWFWGVTWFSVGIMFVIGFASYLFFRRKGVFI
;
A
#
# COMPACT_ATOMS: atom_id res chain seq x y z
N MET A 1 -2.02 -70.23 7.12
CA MET A 1 -1.28 -70.01 8.37
C MET A 1 -1.50 -68.54 8.75
N THR A 2 -2.62 -68.04 9.29
CA THR A 2 -3.63 -68.51 10.27
C THR A 2 -3.09 -68.88 11.64
N HIS A 3 -2.84 -67.85 12.45
CA HIS A 3 -2.99 -67.78 13.91
C HIS A 3 -4.00 -66.63 14.13
N ARG A 4 -5.25 -66.77 14.63
CA ARG A 4 -5.76 -67.26 15.95
C ARG A 4 -4.97 -66.64 17.10
N ASN A 5 -5.52 -65.92 18.07
CA ASN A 5 -6.85 -65.74 18.69
C ASN A 5 -6.82 -64.31 19.34
N GLY A 6 -7.88 -63.59 19.69
CA GLY A 6 -9.27 -63.90 20.02
C GLY A 6 -9.64 -63.13 21.29
N THR A 7 -10.87 -62.57 21.34
CA THR A 7 -11.74 -62.35 22.54
C THR A 7 -11.20 -61.44 23.65
N ALA A 8 -11.94 -60.62 24.39
CA ALA A 8 -13.33 -60.19 24.60
C ALA A 8 -13.15 -58.82 25.34
N ALA A 9 -14.10 -58.01 25.79
CA ALA A 9 -15.48 -58.13 26.21
C ALA A 9 -15.99 -56.68 26.42
N ASP A 10 -17.32 -56.54 26.49
CA ASP A 10 -18.07 -55.66 27.42
C ASP A 10 -17.75 -54.16 27.54
N ASN A 11 -18.68 -53.29 27.86
CA ASN A 11 -20.13 -53.17 27.73
C ASN A 11 -20.39 -51.75 28.30
N ASP A 12 -21.49 -51.15 27.89
CA ASP A 12 -22.29 -50.23 28.69
C ASP A 12 -21.86 -48.77 28.98
N SER A 13 -22.87 -47.92 28.69
CA SER A 13 -23.32 -46.73 29.42
C SER A 13 -22.50 -45.45 29.25
N ALA A 14 -22.98 -44.49 28.45
CA ALA A 14 -24.03 -43.53 28.78
C ALA A 14 -23.65 -42.65 29.98
N ASP A 15 -23.35 -41.37 29.71
CA ASP A 15 -23.83 -40.28 30.57
C ASP A 15 -23.88 -38.95 29.82
N ILE A 16 -25.07 -38.36 29.89
CA ILE A 16 -25.43 -37.00 29.52
C ILE A 16 -25.34 -36.19 30.81
N VAL A 17 -24.53 -35.13 30.87
CA VAL A 17 -24.74 -34.02 31.81
C VAL A 17 -24.36 -32.68 31.17
N ASP A 18 -25.34 -31.80 31.21
CA ASP A 18 -25.37 -30.38 30.85
C ASP A 18 -24.61 -29.51 31.88
N ALA A 19 -23.88 -28.49 31.42
CA ALA A 19 -23.41 -27.40 32.28
C ALA A 19 -23.04 -26.14 31.46
N THR A 20 -24.02 -25.25 31.40
CA THR A 20 -23.95 -23.78 31.36
C THR A 20 -22.64 -23.12 31.83
N GLY A 21 -22.20 -22.04 31.15
CA GLY A 21 -21.38 -21.01 31.82
C GLY A 21 -20.53 -20.07 30.95
N ALA A 22 -21.04 -18.87 30.71
CA ALA A 22 -20.32 -17.59 30.63
C ALA A 22 -19.33 -17.31 29.47
N SER A 23 -19.83 -16.58 28.46
CA SER A 23 -19.07 -15.73 27.55
C SER A 23 -18.74 -14.36 28.19
N PRO A 24 -17.51 -13.82 28.08
CA PRO A 24 -17.19 -12.51 28.61
C PRO A 24 -17.73 -11.37 27.72
N ARG A 25 -18.54 -10.50 28.31
CA ARG A 25 -18.92 -9.18 27.78
C ARG A 25 -17.76 -8.20 28.02
N PHE A 26 -17.18 -7.65 26.97
CA PHE A 26 -16.35 -6.45 27.07
C PHE A 26 -17.26 -5.21 27.10
N VAL A 27 -17.17 -4.48 28.21
CA VAL A 27 -17.82 -3.18 28.43
C VAL A 27 -16.88 -2.12 27.85
N TYR A 28 -17.34 -1.37 26.85
CA TYR A 28 -16.67 -0.15 26.41
C TYR A 28 -16.94 0.94 27.46
N HIS A 29 -15.88 1.50 28.02
CA HIS A 29 -15.96 2.74 28.79
C HIS A 29 -15.86 3.92 27.81
N ASP A 30 -16.88 4.78 27.85
CA ASP A 30 -16.89 6.10 27.22
C ASP A 30 -15.65 6.91 27.61
N MET A 31 -14.93 7.42 26.61
CA MET A 31 -13.97 8.51 26.78
C MET A 31 -14.60 9.80 26.25
N ASP A 32 -14.69 10.77 27.15
CA ASP A 32 -15.21 12.11 26.94
C ASP A 32 -14.47 12.86 25.83
N VAL A 33 -15.25 13.37 24.88
CA VAL A 33 -14.81 14.34 23.87
C VAL A 33 -14.76 15.72 24.54
N VAL A 34 -13.56 16.19 24.86
CA VAL A 34 -13.32 17.57 25.27
C VAL A 34 -13.32 18.45 24.01
N VAL A 35 -14.42 19.19 23.83
CA VAL A 35 -14.56 20.25 22.84
C VAL A 35 -13.69 21.42 23.28
N VAL A 36 -12.61 21.69 22.54
CA VAL A 36 -11.84 22.94 22.67
C VAL A 36 -12.60 24.04 21.94
N GLN A 37 -13.04 25.03 22.72
CA GLN A 37 -13.77 26.20 22.28
C GLN A 37 -12.76 27.32 22.03
N ASP A 38 -12.50 27.63 20.76
CA ASP A 38 -11.62 28.74 20.39
C ASP A 38 -12.29 30.08 20.71
N HIS A 39 -11.61 30.82 21.58
CA HIS A 39 -11.95 32.18 21.98
C HIS A 39 -11.59 33.14 20.84
N GLU A 40 -12.59 33.70 20.16
CA GLU A 40 -12.42 34.94 19.38
C GLU A 40 -12.05 36.09 20.33
N GLN A 41 -10.83 36.60 20.20
CA GLN A 41 -10.46 37.92 20.69
C GLN A 41 -10.30 38.86 19.50
N GLY A 42 -11.19 39.85 19.44
CA GLY A 42 -11.14 40.93 18.47
C GLY A 42 -9.96 41.86 18.73
N LEU A 43 -9.29 42.23 17.64
CA LEU A 43 -8.44 43.41 17.57
C LEU A 43 -8.92 44.27 16.40
N THR A 44 -9.26 45.49 16.76
CA THR A 44 -9.65 46.62 15.92
C THR A 44 -8.46 47.13 15.12
N GLU A 45 -8.61 47.33 13.81
CA GLU A 45 -7.82 48.33 13.09
C GLU A 45 -8.55 48.85 11.86
N GLY A 46 -8.44 50.16 11.66
CA GLY A 46 -9.38 50.99 10.91
C GLY A 46 -9.05 51.28 9.45
N ASP A 47 -9.97 52.05 8.90
CA ASP A 47 -10.05 52.67 7.57
C ASP A 47 -8.75 52.93 6.82
N GLY A 48 -8.77 52.57 5.53
CA GLY A 48 -7.93 53.24 4.53
C GLY A 48 -7.84 52.51 3.19
N VAL A 49 -8.25 53.20 2.13
CA VAL A 49 -7.89 52.95 0.72
C VAL A 49 -8.78 51.98 -0.06
N ARG A 50 -9.97 52.48 -0.40
CA ARG A 50 -10.64 52.19 -1.68
C ARG A 50 -10.06 53.14 -2.73
N ASP A 51 -9.27 52.63 -3.66
CA ASP A 51 -9.21 53.13 -5.04
C ASP A 51 -8.19 52.33 -5.85
N ALA A 52 -8.66 51.76 -6.98
CA ALA A 52 -7.92 51.23 -8.15
C ALA A 52 -8.46 49.86 -8.61
N ARG A 53 -9.77 49.79 -8.90
CA ARG A 53 -10.33 48.67 -9.67
C ARG A 53 -11.36 49.18 -10.69
N ARG A 54 -10.87 49.96 -11.66
CA ARG A 54 -11.59 50.33 -12.89
C ARG A 54 -10.60 50.95 -13.86
N SER A 55 -10.03 50.14 -14.75
CA SER A 55 -9.50 50.53 -16.07
C SER A 55 -8.83 49.32 -16.73
N ALA A 56 -9.58 48.55 -17.53
CA ALA A 56 -9.09 47.82 -18.72
C ALA A 56 -10.16 46.85 -19.23
N HIS A 57 -11.30 47.40 -19.63
CA HIS A 57 -12.25 46.70 -20.50
C HIS A 57 -12.66 47.67 -21.59
N GLN A 58 -11.84 47.79 -22.64
CA GLN A 58 -12.34 48.09 -23.98
C GLN A 58 -11.28 47.92 -25.07
N ARG A 59 -11.78 47.40 -26.20
CA ARG A 59 -11.22 47.35 -27.58
C ARG A 59 -10.43 46.08 -27.90
N MET A 60 -11.07 45.02 -28.42
CA MET A 60 -11.81 44.84 -29.69
C MET A 60 -10.90 44.33 -30.81
N SER A 61 -11.29 43.13 -31.24
CA SER A 61 -10.88 42.27 -32.34
C SER A 61 -10.57 42.96 -33.66
N THR A 62 -9.56 42.45 -34.38
CA THR A 62 -9.55 42.30 -35.84
C THR A 62 -8.62 41.12 -36.24
N HIS A 63 -9.16 40.21 -37.08
CA HIS A 63 -8.56 39.44 -38.20
C HIS A 63 -7.07 39.00 -38.16
N SER A 64 -6.57 37.89 -38.71
CA SER A 64 -7.00 36.65 -39.38
C SER A 64 -5.76 36.15 -40.14
N SER A 65 -5.39 34.87 -40.02
CA SER A 65 -4.72 34.03 -41.04
C SER A 65 -3.53 34.58 -41.86
N PHE A 66 -2.30 34.09 -41.63
CA PHE A 66 -1.42 33.57 -42.70
C PHE A 66 -0.18 32.84 -42.16
N ASN A 67 0.35 31.96 -43.01
CA ASN A 67 1.32 30.89 -42.77
C ASN A 67 2.79 31.33 -42.98
N GLU A 68 3.71 30.50 -42.47
CA GLU A 68 5.11 30.26 -42.88
C GLU A 68 6.27 31.25 -42.58
N ASN A 69 7.21 30.71 -41.78
CA ASN A 69 8.68 30.71 -41.90
C ASN A 69 9.46 32.02 -42.06
N PHE A 70 10.18 32.41 -40.99
CA PHE A 70 11.58 32.84 -41.10
C PHE A 70 12.31 32.73 -39.75
N GLU A 71 13.44 32.02 -39.74
CA GLU A 71 14.42 32.05 -38.66
C GLU A 71 15.03 33.45 -38.51
N THR A 72 15.21 33.96 -37.28
CA THR A 72 16.51 34.37 -36.72
C THR A 72 16.37 35.10 -35.36
N ALA A 73 17.24 34.69 -34.44
CA ALA A 73 17.82 35.45 -33.33
C ALA A 73 17.00 35.82 -32.07
N SER A 74 17.29 35.04 -31.01
CA SER A 74 17.74 35.51 -29.68
C SER A 74 16.73 36.16 -28.71
N ALA A 75 16.28 35.37 -27.73
CA ALA A 75 16.23 35.79 -26.33
C ALA A 75 16.27 34.57 -25.39
N LYS A 76 17.22 34.58 -24.44
CA LYS A 76 17.46 33.55 -23.42
C LYS A 76 16.32 33.47 -22.40
N GLU A 77 15.62 32.35 -22.37
CA GLU A 77 14.96 31.83 -21.17
C GLU A 77 15.32 30.36 -21.03
N LYS A 78 16.10 30.01 -19.99
CA LYS A 78 16.46 28.63 -19.66
C LYS A 78 15.23 27.92 -19.07
N ARG A 79 14.40 27.35 -19.94
CA ARG A 79 13.43 26.31 -19.55
C ARG A 79 14.19 24.99 -19.44
N PHE A 80 14.24 24.41 -18.25
CA PHE A 80 14.65 23.01 -18.06
C PHE A 80 13.54 22.11 -18.63
N ALA A 81 13.60 21.85 -19.93
CA ALA A 81 12.80 20.85 -20.60
C ALA A 81 13.74 19.71 -20.98
N CYS A 82 13.88 18.71 -20.10
CA CYS A 82 14.49 17.45 -20.47
C CYS A 82 13.46 16.65 -21.25
N GLN A 83 13.51 16.74 -22.57
CA GLN A 83 12.80 15.84 -23.46
C GLN A 83 13.50 14.48 -23.39
N PHE A 84 12.91 13.55 -22.61
CA PHE A 84 13.44 12.22 -22.38
C PHE A 84 13.03 11.28 -23.51
N ASP A 85 14.01 10.66 -24.16
CA ASP A 85 13.83 9.61 -25.16
C ASP A 85 14.31 8.28 -24.56
N PRO A 86 13.43 7.30 -24.26
CA PRO A 86 13.75 6.13 -23.45
C PRO A 86 14.54 5.03 -24.18
N SER A 87 14.96 5.26 -25.44
CA SER A 87 15.46 4.22 -26.34
C SER A 87 16.99 4.11 -26.45
N LEU A 88 17.76 4.95 -25.75
CA LEU A 88 19.23 5.02 -25.85
C LEU A 88 19.95 5.04 -24.49
N LYS A 89 19.60 4.15 -23.54
CA LYS A 89 20.45 3.97 -22.33
C LYS A 89 21.68 3.14 -22.70
N ASN A 90 22.85 3.79 -22.82
CA ASN A 90 24.20 3.19 -22.92
C ASN A 90 24.62 2.42 -21.64
N GLY A 91 23.68 1.80 -20.91
CA GLY A 91 23.95 1.09 -19.64
C GLY A 91 24.42 1.99 -18.49
N ARG A 92 24.15 3.30 -18.57
CA ARG A 92 24.43 4.29 -17.52
C ARG A 92 23.14 4.73 -16.85
N SER A 93 23.20 4.90 -15.54
CA SER A 93 22.09 5.38 -14.71
C SER A 93 22.50 6.70 -14.07
N LEU A 94 21.53 7.63 -13.98
CA LEU A 94 21.71 8.87 -13.25
C LEU A 94 21.64 8.55 -11.76
N VAL A 95 22.67 8.95 -11.02
CA VAL A 95 22.78 8.74 -9.58
C VAL A 95 23.02 10.07 -8.91
N LEU A 96 22.36 10.25 -7.78
CA LEU A 96 22.62 11.37 -6.88
C LEU A 96 23.66 10.89 -5.87
N ARG A 97 24.86 11.48 -5.94
CA ARG A 97 25.96 11.20 -5.03
C ARG A 97 25.96 12.22 -3.90
N PHE A 98 26.03 11.73 -2.67
CA PHE A 98 26.24 12.54 -1.48
C PHE A 98 27.66 12.32 -0.96
N ASP A 99 28.32 13.42 -0.61
CA ASP A 99 29.62 13.43 0.04
C ASP A 99 29.48 13.55 1.57
N MET A 100 30.60 13.45 2.30
CA MET A 100 30.64 13.55 3.77
C MET A 100 30.09 14.87 4.33
N ASP A 101 30.19 15.95 3.55
CA ASP A 101 29.69 17.29 3.92
C ASP A 101 28.19 17.47 3.63
N GLY A 102 27.48 16.42 3.19
CA GLY A 102 26.06 16.48 2.84
C GLY A 102 25.76 17.15 1.49
N ASN A 103 26.79 17.53 0.72
CA ASN A 103 26.62 18.07 -0.62
C ASN A 103 26.18 16.99 -1.60
N SER A 104 25.20 17.32 -2.46
CA SER A 104 24.66 16.41 -3.47
C SER A 104 25.13 16.79 -4.87
N SER A 105 25.69 15.84 -5.62
CA SER A 105 26.06 16.01 -7.03
C SER A 105 25.38 14.95 -7.91
N PHE A 106 24.96 15.33 -9.11
CA PHE A 106 24.43 14.36 -10.08
C PHE A 106 25.58 13.80 -10.90
N GLU A 107 25.69 12.47 -10.91
CA GLU A 107 26.70 11.75 -11.67
C GLU A 107 26.03 10.66 -12.52
N GLU A 108 26.45 10.54 -13.78
CA GLU A 108 26.07 9.40 -14.61
C GLU A 108 27.08 8.29 -14.42
N VAL A 109 26.66 7.19 -13.79
CA VAL A 109 27.54 6.07 -13.49
C VAL A 109 27.11 4.82 -14.26
N SER A 110 28.08 4.08 -14.80
CA SER A 110 27.81 2.75 -15.32
C SER A 110 27.77 1.74 -14.17
N ARG A 111 27.04 0.63 -14.34
CA ARG A 111 27.02 -0.45 -13.33
C ARG A 111 28.41 -0.99 -13.02
N GLY A 112 29.29 -1.03 -14.02
CA GLY A 112 30.68 -1.46 -13.85
C GLY A 112 31.49 -0.49 -13.00
N ASP A 113 31.24 0.82 -13.13
CA ASP A 113 31.90 1.83 -12.30
C ASP A 113 31.43 1.76 -10.85
N VAL A 114 30.12 1.55 -10.61
CA VAL A 114 29.57 1.33 -9.26
C VAL A 114 30.15 0.06 -8.63
N LEU A 115 30.25 -1.02 -9.39
CA LEU A 115 30.86 -2.28 -8.92
C LEU A 115 32.33 -2.08 -8.56
N ARG A 116 33.07 -1.38 -9.41
CA ARG A 116 34.48 -1.10 -9.18
C ARG A 116 34.65 -0.24 -7.92
N MET A 117 33.88 0.84 -7.78
CA MET A 117 33.94 1.73 -6.62
C MET A 117 33.65 0.99 -5.29
N THR A 118 32.61 0.16 -5.27
CA THR A 118 32.25 -0.63 -4.07
C THR A 118 33.27 -1.71 -3.76
N GLN A 119 33.83 -2.40 -4.77
CA GLN A 119 34.88 -3.39 -4.57
C GLN A 119 36.20 -2.77 -4.15
N GLU A 120 36.55 -1.60 -4.68
CA GLU A 120 37.73 -0.82 -4.29
C GLU A 120 37.64 -0.41 -2.83
N ALA A 121 36.48 0.08 -2.38
CA ALA A 121 36.21 0.40 -0.98
C ALA A 121 36.47 -0.80 -0.05
N ALA A 122 36.06 -2.01 -0.45
CA ALA A 122 36.32 -3.24 0.30
C ALA A 122 37.79 -3.69 0.27
N THR A 123 38.53 -3.43 -0.81
CA THR A 123 39.96 -3.78 -0.90
C THR A 123 40.86 -2.86 -0.08
N LEU A 124 40.55 -1.56 -0.03
CA LEU A 124 41.36 -0.57 0.69
C LEU A 124 41.41 -0.86 2.19
N ALA A 125 40.38 -1.47 2.76
CA ALA A 125 40.36 -1.92 4.15
C ALA A 125 41.45 -2.98 4.44
N LEU A 126 41.73 -3.87 3.47
CA LEU A 126 42.69 -4.97 3.67
C LEU A 126 44.15 -4.53 3.56
N ASP A 127 44.43 -3.49 2.77
CA ASP A 127 45.80 -3.03 2.53
C ASP A 127 46.36 -2.14 3.66
N HIS A 128 45.50 -1.50 4.47
CA HIS A 128 45.94 -0.70 5.62
C HIS A 128 46.67 -1.55 6.68
N ASN A 129 46.39 -2.86 6.75
CA ASN A 129 47.05 -3.80 7.66
C ASN A 129 48.28 -4.52 7.05
N ASN A 130 48.67 -4.21 5.80
CA ASN A 130 49.75 -4.90 5.09
C ASN A 130 51.17 -4.33 5.31
N THR A 131 51.37 -3.43 6.28
CA THR A 131 52.70 -3.20 6.88
C THR A 131 52.98 -4.25 7.96
N GLY A 132 53.36 -5.47 7.53
CA GLY A 132 54.17 -6.39 8.34
C GLY A 132 53.60 -7.79 8.59
N ASP A 133 52.35 -7.93 9.04
CA ASP A 133 51.94 -9.15 9.75
C ASP A 133 50.99 -10.10 9.00
N ALA A 134 50.34 -9.66 7.91
CA ALA A 134 49.37 -10.49 7.19
C ALA A 134 49.98 -11.70 6.45
N LYS A 135 51.29 -11.70 6.15
CA LYS A 135 51.96 -12.87 5.56
C LYS A 135 52.17 -14.02 6.54
N ARG A 136 52.07 -13.79 7.87
CA ARG A 136 52.22 -14.86 8.87
C ARG A 136 50.90 -15.58 9.18
N LEU A 137 49.76 -14.90 9.08
CA LEU A 137 48.44 -15.51 9.34
C LEU A 137 47.94 -16.40 8.20
N VAL A 138 48.19 -16.04 6.94
CA VAL A 138 47.76 -16.89 5.80
C VAL A 138 48.50 -18.24 5.77
N GLN A 139 49.68 -18.32 6.40
CA GLN A 139 50.43 -19.57 6.54
C GLN A 139 49.94 -20.44 7.72
N SER A 140 49.41 -19.85 8.80
CA SER A 140 48.86 -20.62 9.93
C SER A 140 47.48 -21.21 9.64
N VAL A 141 46.65 -20.54 8.83
CA VAL A 141 45.29 -21.01 8.46
C VAL A 141 45.30 -22.29 7.62
N LYS A 142 46.37 -22.57 6.87
CA LYS A 142 46.51 -23.86 6.16
C LYS A 142 46.79 -25.04 7.09
N GLN A 143 47.20 -24.80 8.35
CA GLN A 143 47.59 -25.83 9.29
C GLN A 143 46.47 -26.21 10.28
N THR A 144 45.46 -25.38 10.47
CA THR A 144 44.38 -25.61 11.45
C THR A 144 43.22 -26.48 10.94
N LYS A 145 43.25 -26.98 9.70
CA LYS A 145 42.25 -27.93 9.15
C LYS A 145 42.25 -29.33 9.80
N LEU A 146 42.99 -29.53 10.90
CA LEU A 146 43.25 -30.85 11.51
C LEU A 146 42.91 -30.95 13.01
N LEU A 147 42.30 -29.92 13.63
CA LEU A 147 41.76 -30.05 14.99
C LEU A 147 40.28 -29.66 15.02
N GLY A 148 39.49 -30.45 15.75
CA GLY A 148 38.04 -30.46 15.78
C GLY A 148 37.36 -29.19 16.32
N PRO A 149 36.02 -29.21 16.45
CA PRO A 149 35.22 -28.01 16.63
C PRO A 149 35.36 -27.49 18.06
N THR A 150 36.12 -26.42 18.25
CA THR A 150 36.03 -25.60 19.46
C THR A 150 34.91 -24.58 19.28
N ALA A 151 33.97 -24.60 20.21
CA ALA A 151 32.83 -23.71 20.30
C ALA A 151 33.29 -22.27 20.54
N TYR A 152 33.32 -21.43 19.49
CA TYR A 152 33.06 -19.99 19.43
C TYR A 152 33.24 -19.57 17.96
N GLY A 153 32.21 -18.95 17.38
CA GLY A 153 32.24 -18.13 16.15
C GLY A 153 32.96 -18.70 14.92
N THR A 154 32.19 -19.13 13.92
CA THR A 154 32.72 -19.46 12.59
C THR A 154 33.21 -18.19 11.90
N ILE A 155 34.29 -18.26 11.11
CA ILE A 155 34.80 -17.14 10.30
C ILE A 155 33.67 -16.66 9.37
N CYS A 156 33.14 -15.44 9.59
CA CYS A 156 32.17 -14.84 8.68
C CYS A 156 32.85 -14.39 7.39
N ASP A 157 32.65 -15.15 6.32
CA ASP A 157 33.08 -14.78 4.97
C ASP A 157 32.09 -13.75 4.39
N VAL A 158 32.18 -12.51 4.88
CA VAL A 158 31.32 -11.41 4.40
C VAL A 158 31.62 -11.14 2.92
N GLN A 159 30.66 -11.48 2.06
CA GLN A 159 30.83 -11.39 0.63
C GLN A 159 30.94 -9.92 0.17
N ARG A 160 31.82 -9.68 -0.82
CA ARG A 160 31.89 -8.39 -1.52
C ARG A 160 30.67 -8.18 -2.41
N VAL A 161 30.37 -6.92 -2.72
CA VAL A 161 29.31 -6.55 -3.66
C VAL A 161 29.49 -7.27 -4.99
N HIS A 162 28.42 -7.93 -5.45
CA HIS A 162 28.39 -8.63 -6.72
C HIS A 162 27.58 -7.87 -7.76
N ALA A 163 27.85 -8.14 -9.05
CA ALA A 163 27.15 -7.53 -10.16
C ALA A 163 25.63 -7.78 -10.11
N ARG A 164 25.18 -8.88 -9.49
CA ARG A 164 23.76 -9.18 -9.29
C ARG A 164 23.09 -8.17 -8.35
N ASP A 165 23.81 -7.70 -7.33
CA ASP A 165 23.25 -6.84 -6.28
C ASP A 165 22.99 -5.45 -6.87
N ILE A 166 23.91 -4.95 -7.71
CA ILE A 166 23.74 -3.69 -8.46
C ILE A 166 22.60 -3.77 -9.48
N ARG A 167 22.35 -4.95 -10.06
CA ARG A 167 21.22 -5.13 -10.98
C ARG A 167 19.86 -5.03 -10.27
N LYS A 168 19.77 -5.39 -8.98
CA LYS A 168 18.55 -5.21 -8.19
C LYS A 168 18.24 -3.73 -7.97
N LEU A 169 19.28 -2.91 -7.83
CA LEU A 169 19.15 -1.47 -7.62
C LEU A 169 18.75 -0.69 -8.88
N ASP A 170 18.83 -1.30 -10.06
CA ASP A 170 18.41 -0.69 -11.31
C ASP A 170 16.90 -0.90 -11.56
N THR A 171 16.15 0.21 -11.63
CA THR A 171 14.70 0.22 -11.87
C THR A 171 14.28 -0.56 -13.12
N ALA A 172 15.12 -0.61 -14.15
CA ALA A 172 14.80 -1.32 -15.38
C ALA A 172 14.87 -2.86 -15.27
N PHE A 173 15.46 -3.39 -14.18
CA PHE A 173 15.76 -4.82 -14.05
C PHE A 173 15.28 -5.45 -12.74
N SER A 174 14.68 -4.67 -11.83
CA SER A 174 13.98 -5.19 -10.66
C SER A 174 12.74 -5.97 -11.11
N VAL A 175 12.84 -7.29 -11.13
CA VAL A 175 11.73 -8.21 -11.43
C VAL A 175 10.67 -8.18 -10.31
N SER A 176 11.11 -7.89 -9.08
CA SER A 176 10.27 -7.63 -7.91
C SER A 176 10.70 -6.31 -7.25
N ASN A 177 9.73 -5.49 -6.86
CA ASN A 177 9.94 -4.31 -6.02
C ASN A 177 9.90 -4.68 -4.53
N GLU A 178 10.38 -5.87 -4.18
CA GLU A 178 10.39 -6.30 -2.78
C GLU A 178 11.48 -5.54 -2.03
N PRO A 179 11.13 -4.84 -0.93
CA PRO A 179 12.12 -4.12 -0.15
C PRO A 179 13.13 -5.07 0.48
N SER A 180 14.41 -4.75 0.36
CA SER A 180 15.51 -5.54 0.93
C SER A 180 16.68 -4.64 1.31
N ILE A 181 17.29 -4.92 2.45
CA ILE A 181 18.54 -4.29 2.86
C ILE A 181 19.59 -5.39 2.91
N GLU A 182 20.61 -5.29 2.05
CA GLU A 182 21.68 -6.28 1.97
C GLU A 182 22.99 -5.68 2.47
N LEU A 183 23.63 -6.37 3.41
CA LEU A 183 24.92 -5.99 3.95
C LEU A 183 26.04 -6.76 3.23
N ARG A 184 27.05 -6.01 2.79
CA ARG A 184 28.23 -6.52 2.09
C ARG A 184 29.47 -5.89 2.71
N ASN A 185 30.63 -6.47 2.43
CA ASN A 185 31.89 -5.95 2.94
C ASN A 185 32.09 -4.49 2.48
N GLN A 186 32.13 -3.55 3.44
CA GLN A 186 32.28 -2.11 3.24
C GLN A 186 31.17 -1.43 2.41
N ALA A 187 29.97 -2.04 2.31
CA ALA A 187 28.83 -1.46 1.60
C ALA A 187 27.48 -1.93 2.13
N ILE A 188 26.53 -1.00 2.25
CA ILE A 188 25.13 -1.27 2.62
C ILE A 188 24.28 -0.98 1.38
N LEU A 189 23.47 -1.95 0.95
CA LEU A 189 22.62 -1.81 -0.22
C LEU A 189 21.17 -1.75 0.24
N ILE A 190 20.49 -0.64 -0.05
CA ILE A 190 19.08 -0.45 0.26
C ILE A 190 18.30 -0.48 -1.04
N ASN A 191 17.42 -1.45 -1.17
CA ASN A 191 16.47 -1.53 -2.26
C ASN A 191 15.06 -1.41 -1.67
N ALA A 192 14.47 -0.22 -1.64
CA ALA A 192 13.10 -0.01 -1.21
C ALA A 192 12.44 1.00 -2.15
N ASP A 193 11.32 0.68 -2.79
CA ASP A 193 10.68 1.68 -3.67
C ASP A 193 10.13 2.86 -2.84
N PRO A 194 10.43 4.14 -3.17
CA PRO A 194 11.15 4.64 -4.35
C PRO A 194 12.65 4.94 -4.16
N VAL A 195 13.23 4.65 -2.99
CA VAL A 195 14.64 4.91 -2.63
C VAL A 195 15.52 3.68 -2.82
N ARG A 196 16.37 3.70 -3.85
CA ARG A 196 17.39 2.67 -4.08
C ARG A 196 18.76 3.29 -3.88
N ALA A 197 19.56 2.75 -2.96
CA ALA A 197 20.81 3.38 -2.56
C ALA A 197 21.92 2.38 -2.23
N ILE A 198 23.16 2.84 -2.36
CA ILE A 198 24.37 2.18 -1.86
C ILE A 198 25.07 3.16 -0.93
N ILE A 199 25.23 2.75 0.32
CA ILE A 199 25.98 3.51 1.33
C ILE A 199 27.36 2.89 1.46
N MET A 200 28.37 3.73 1.37
CA MET A 200 29.76 3.42 1.69
C MET A 200 30.22 4.37 2.81
N ARG A 201 31.37 4.06 3.43
CA ARG A 201 31.92 4.86 4.55
C ARG A 201 32.08 6.36 4.29
N ASN A 202 32.30 6.78 3.04
CA ASN A 202 32.58 8.18 2.70
C ASN A 202 31.65 8.78 1.63
N THR A 203 30.72 7.98 1.09
CA THR A 203 29.82 8.46 0.05
C THR A 203 28.58 7.59 -0.03
N CYS A 204 27.45 8.22 -0.36
CA CYS A 204 26.19 7.54 -0.60
C CYS A 204 25.73 7.79 -2.04
N LEU A 205 25.35 6.72 -2.73
CA LEU A 205 24.88 6.73 -4.11
C LEU A 205 23.39 6.38 -4.13
N VAL A 206 22.54 7.32 -4.53
CA VAL A 206 21.09 7.10 -4.64
C VAL A 206 20.68 7.06 -6.11
N PHE A 207 20.07 5.95 -6.53
CA PHE A 207 19.52 5.79 -7.87
C PHE A 207 18.16 6.50 -7.93
N VAL A 208 18.07 7.52 -8.79
CA VAL A 208 16.89 8.37 -8.88
C VAL A 208 15.97 7.82 -9.98
N PRO A 209 14.70 7.50 -9.67
CA PRO A 209 13.73 7.15 -10.70
C PRO A 209 13.37 8.36 -11.58
N ASP A 210 13.11 8.11 -12.86
CA ASP A 210 12.79 9.15 -13.84
C ASP A 210 11.52 9.92 -13.39
N GLY A 211 11.61 11.26 -13.25
CA GLY A 211 10.48 12.13 -12.88
C GLY A 211 10.22 12.34 -11.38
N ALA A 212 11.14 11.94 -10.50
CA ALA A 212 10.95 11.98 -9.05
C ALA A 212 11.42 13.28 -8.35
N ASP A 213 10.98 14.45 -8.85
CA ASP A 213 11.43 15.75 -8.33
C ASP A 213 11.07 15.98 -6.85
N SER A 214 9.90 15.50 -6.41
CA SER A 214 9.48 15.59 -5.01
C SER A 214 10.33 14.73 -4.08
N LEU A 215 10.77 13.55 -4.55
CA LEU A 215 11.65 12.68 -3.78
C LEU A 215 13.04 13.31 -3.62
N LEU A 216 13.56 13.93 -4.69
CA LEU A 216 14.84 14.63 -4.68
C LEU A 216 14.87 15.80 -3.70
N SER A 217 13.77 16.56 -3.57
CA SER A 217 13.68 17.63 -2.57
C SER A 217 13.70 17.08 -1.15
N ILE A 218 12.97 16.00 -0.87
CA ILE A 218 12.93 15.38 0.46
C ILE A 218 14.32 14.80 0.80
N LEU A 219 14.95 14.07 -0.14
CA LEU A 219 16.30 13.53 0.03
C LEU A 219 17.32 14.60 0.41
N ARG A 220 17.39 15.70 -0.35
CA ARG A 220 18.35 16.78 -0.07
C ARG A 220 18.10 17.43 1.29
N GLU A 221 16.84 17.60 1.65
CA GLU A 221 16.47 18.14 2.95
C GLU A 221 16.87 17.19 4.08
N SER A 222 16.55 15.90 3.98
CA SER A 222 16.90 14.88 4.98
C SER A 222 18.41 14.72 5.15
N PHE A 223 19.20 14.73 4.07
CA PHE A 223 20.67 14.67 4.17
C PHE A 223 21.28 15.93 4.82
N ARG A 224 20.68 17.11 4.56
CA ARG A 224 21.09 18.35 5.22
C ARG A 224 20.73 18.33 6.70
N GLU A 225 19.50 17.90 7.04
CA GLU A 225 19.03 17.75 8.42
C GLU A 225 19.96 16.81 9.21
N ALA A 226 20.25 15.62 8.66
CA ALA A 226 21.15 14.63 9.26
C ALA A 226 22.60 15.13 9.40
N THR A 227 23.04 16.09 8.59
CA THR A 227 24.38 16.69 8.76
C THR A 227 24.36 17.73 9.89
N THR A 228 23.30 18.56 9.95
CA THR A 228 23.19 19.65 10.93
C THR A 228 22.86 19.22 12.37
N GLN A 229 22.07 18.15 12.55
CA GLN A 229 21.68 17.69 13.89
C GLN A 229 22.85 17.01 14.61
N THR A 230 23.76 16.41 13.84
CA THR A 230 24.86 15.59 14.33
C THR A 230 26.17 16.36 14.50
N ASP A 231 26.22 17.67 14.19
CA ASP A 231 27.39 18.51 14.53
C ASP A 231 27.60 18.64 16.06
N GLN A 232 26.67 18.12 16.88
CA GLN A 232 26.79 18.05 18.35
C GLN A 232 27.33 16.71 18.88
N GLY A 233 27.50 15.68 18.03
CA GLY A 233 28.05 14.38 18.40
C GLY A 233 28.58 13.65 17.16
N GLU A 234 29.86 13.26 17.16
CA GLU A 234 30.60 12.74 16.00
C GLU A 234 30.13 11.35 15.53
N ALA A 235 28.88 11.23 15.04
CA ALA A 235 28.39 9.98 14.47
C ALA A 235 29.08 9.69 13.12
N PRO A 236 29.43 8.43 12.83
CA PRO A 236 29.98 8.02 11.54
C PRO A 236 29.07 8.37 10.35
N TYR A 237 29.67 8.60 9.18
CA TYR A 237 28.94 9.01 7.97
C TYR A 237 27.91 7.97 7.51
N GLU A 238 28.20 6.67 7.69
CA GLU A 238 27.28 5.59 7.34
C GLU A 238 25.92 5.71 8.06
N PHE A 239 25.92 6.12 9.34
CA PHE A 239 24.69 6.29 10.11
C PHE A 239 23.94 7.55 9.69
N LYS A 240 24.65 8.66 9.42
CA LYS A 240 24.04 9.89 8.87
C LYS A 240 23.36 9.61 7.52
N ALA A 241 24.01 8.83 6.65
CA ALA A 241 23.45 8.46 5.37
C ALA A 241 22.27 7.49 5.51
N LEU A 242 22.36 6.50 6.40
CA LEU A 242 21.26 5.58 6.68
C LEU A 242 20.04 6.32 7.25
N GLU A 243 20.27 7.19 8.24
CA GLU A 243 19.26 8.04 8.85
C GLU A 243 18.54 8.90 7.81
N ALA A 244 19.30 9.60 6.95
CA ALA A 244 18.73 10.44 5.91
C ALA A 244 17.85 9.64 4.93
N LEU A 245 18.25 8.41 4.58
CA LEU A 245 17.49 7.55 3.68
C LEU A 245 16.22 6.98 4.34
N LEU A 246 16.31 6.50 5.58
CA LEU A 246 15.16 6.00 6.33
C LEU A 246 14.16 7.13 6.63
N SER A 247 14.64 8.30 7.05
CA SER A 247 13.83 9.51 7.23
C SER A 247 13.11 9.91 5.95
N THR A 248 13.82 9.89 4.81
CA THR A 248 13.21 10.15 3.50
C THR A 248 12.09 9.15 3.20
N LEU A 249 12.31 7.85 3.43
CA LEU A 249 11.31 6.81 3.21
C LEU A 249 10.08 6.99 4.09
N CYS A 250 10.26 7.25 5.39
CA CYS A 250 9.15 7.52 6.32
C CYS A 250 8.35 8.76 5.89
N ARG A 251 9.02 9.88 5.60
CA ARG A 251 8.37 11.13 5.13
C ARG A 251 7.64 10.91 3.81
N TYR A 252 8.19 10.11 2.91
CA TYR A 252 7.55 9.76 1.64
C TYR A 252 6.25 8.99 1.86
N PHE A 253 6.27 7.90 2.64
CA PHE A 253 5.07 7.10 2.89
C PHE A 253 3.99 7.89 3.64
N GLU A 254 4.39 8.68 4.64
CA GLU A 254 3.43 9.52 5.39
C GLU A 254 2.77 10.55 4.46
N THR A 255 3.56 11.26 3.65
CA THR A 255 3.04 12.25 2.69
C THR A 255 2.14 11.61 1.63
N ASP A 256 2.49 10.43 1.11
CA ASP A 256 1.67 9.73 0.13
C ASP A 256 0.35 9.24 0.75
N TYR A 257 0.38 8.74 1.99
CA TYR A 257 -0.82 8.38 2.73
C TYR A 257 -1.73 9.59 2.97
N GLU A 258 -1.19 10.71 3.46
CA GLU A 258 -1.95 11.94 3.73
C GLU A 258 -2.62 12.52 2.49
N LYS A 259 -2.00 12.37 1.31
CA LYS A 259 -2.60 12.79 0.03
C LYS A 259 -3.79 11.91 -0.37
N ARG A 260 -3.70 10.59 -0.15
CA ARG A 260 -4.70 9.62 -0.62
C ARG A 260 -5.85 9.43 0.35
N ALA A 261 -5.56 9.43 1.66
CA ALA A 261 -6.53 9.16 2.72
C ALA A 261 -7.83 10.01 2.66
N PRO A 262 -7.80 11.34 2.47
CA PRO A 262 -9.03 12.14 2.45
C PRO A 262 -9.89 11.86 1.20
N VAL A 263 -9.26 11.56 0.06
CA VAL A 263 -9.97 11.22 -1.19
C VAL A 263 -10.73 9.89 -1.01
N VAL A 264 -10.05 8.89 -0.44
CA VAL A 264 -10.66 7.58 -0.14
C VAL A 264 -11.78 7.75 0.88
N SER A 265 -11.53 8.41 2.02
CA SER A 265 -12.54 8.59 3.07
C SER A 265 -13.80 9.27 2.54
N THR A 266 -13.65 10.35 1.78
CA THR A 266 -14.78 11.09 1.19
C THR A 266 -15.59 10.21 0.23
N ALA A 267 -14.93 9.37 -0.56
CA ALA A 267 -15.59 8.43 -1.46
C ALA A 267 -16.36 7.33 -0.71
N LEU A 268 -15.78 6.80 0.37
CA LEU A 268 -16.43 5.81 1.24
C LEU A 268 -17.68 6.39 1.91
N ASP A 269 -17.60 7.61 2.43
CA ASP A 269 -18.72 8.27 3.11
C ASP A 269 -19.89 8.52 2.14
N ARG A 270 -19.57 8.89 0.88
CA ARG A 270 -20.56 8.99 -0.21
C ARG A 270 -21.20 7.65 -0.54
N LEU A 271 -20.44 6.56 -0.56
CA LEU A 271 -20.96 5.22 -0.85
C LEU A 271 -21.85 4.69 0.27
N ALA A 272 -21.49 4.96 1.52
CA ALA A 272 -22.26 4.52 2.69
C ALA A 272 -23.65 5.18 2.75
N HIS A 273 -23.74 6.48 2.51
CA HIS A 273 -24.99 7.25 2.65
C HIS A 273 -25.74 7.47 1.33
N GLY A 274 -25.03 7.42 0.20
CA GLY A 274 -25.56 7.77 -1.12
C GLY A 274 -26.39 6.68 -1.79
N LYS A 275 -26.92 7.03 -2.97
CA LYS A 275 -27.47 6.05 -3.91
C LYS A 275 -26.30 5.36 -4.62
N ILE A 276 -26.32 4.04 -4.66
CA ILE A 276 -25.24 3.25 -5.26
C ILE A 276 -25.33 3.36 -6.79
N ALA A 277 -24.33 3.96 -7.44
CA ALA A 277 -24.14 3.86 -8.88
C ALA A 277 -22.95 2.91 -9.18
N ALA A 278 -23.01 2.27 -10.35
CA ALA A 278 -22.02 1.29 -10.78
C ALA A 278 -20.60 1.90 -10.89
N SER A 279 -20.50 3.18 -11.23
CA SER A 279 -19.21 3.89 -11.30
C SER A 279 -18.52 3.98 -9.94
N GLU A 280 -19.27 4.09 -8.83
CA GLU A 280 -18.65 4.20 -7.51
C GLU A 280 -18.11 2.87 -7.00
N LEU A 281 -18.70 1.74 -7.41
CA LEU A 281 -18.16 0.40 -7.11
C LEU A 281 -16.79 0.19 -7.78
N GLU A 282 -16.64 0.66 -9.01
CA GLU A 282 -15.34 0.59 -9.68
C GLU A 282 -14.31 1.50 -9.00
N THR A 283 -14.70 2.70 -8.55
CA THR A 283 -13.80 3.55 -7.75
C THR A 283 -13.40 2.90 -6.43
N LEU A 284 -14.31 2.17 -5.77
CA LEU A 284 -14.02 1.43 -4.54
C LEU A 284 -12.98 0.32 -4.79
N ARG A 285 -13.13 -0.42 -5.90
CA ARG A 285 -12.17 -1.44 -6.32
C ARG A 285 -10.79 -0.85 -6.56
N VAL A 286 -10.71 0.29 -7.25
CA VAL A 286 -9.45 1.01 -7.48
C VAL A 286 -8.83 1.42 -6.14
N PHE A 287 -9.60 2.05 -5.24
CA PHE A 287 -9.07 2.45 -3.92
C PHE A 287 -8.58 1.26 -3.09
N LYS A 288 -9.32 0.16 -3.06
CA LYS A 288 -8.91 -1.09 -2.39
C LYS A 288 -7.57 -1.58 -2.90
N ASN A 289 -7.41 -1.67 -4.22
CA ASN A 289 -6.17 -2.14 -4.82
C ASN A 289 -5.01 -1.19 -4.54
N THR A 290 -5.21 0.13 -4.67
CA THR A 290 -4.16 1.12 -4.40
C THR A 290 -3.72 1.13 -2.93
N MET A 291 -4.65 0.95 -1.98
CA MET A 291 -4.31 0.90 -0.56
C MET A 291 -3.66 -0.43 -0.18
N ASN A 292 -4.01 -1.52 -0.86
CA ASN A 292 -3.36 -2.82 -0.71
C ASN A 292 -1.91 -2.80 -1.23
N GLU A 293 -1.68 -2.17 -2.38
CA GLU A 293 -0.33 -1.98 -2.91
C GLU A 293 0.52 -1.11 -1.97
N PHE A 294 -0.03 0.02 -1.49
CA PHE A 294 0.64 0.88 -0.51
C PHE A 294 0.97 0.14 0.79
N GLU A 295 0.01 -0.58 1.38
CA GLU A 295 0.26 -1.37 2.60
C GLU A 295 1.35 -2.43 2.35
N SER A 296 1.31 -3.12 1.22
CA SER A 296 2.31 -4.14 0.88
C SER A 296 3.72 -3.57 0.77
N GLN A 297 3.86 -2.37 0.20
CA GLN A 297 5.14 -1.65 0.11
C GLN A 297 5.67 -1.28 1.50
N VAL A 298 4.83 -0.64 2.34
CA VAL A 298 5.21 -0.24 3.71
C VAL A 298 5.53 -1.47 4.57
N ASP A 299 4.75 -2.54 4.45
CA ASP A 299 5.00 -3.80 5.16
C ASP A 299 6.29 -4.49 4.69
N GLY A 300 6.64 -4.36 3.41
CA GLY A 300 7.92 -4.82 2.88
C GLY A 300 9.11 -4.14 3.56
N VAL A 301 9.08 -2.81 3.68
CA VAL A 301 10.13 -2.04 4.37
C VAL A 301 10.19 -2.42 5.85
N ARG A 302 9.03 -2.54 6.51
CA ARG A 302 8.95 -3.01 7.90
C ARG A 302 9.64 -4.37 8.10
N ARG A 303 9.39 -5.33 7.21
CA ARG A 303 10.00 -6.66 7.26
C ARG A 303 11.51 -6.60 7.07
N ALA A 304 11.99 -5.80 6.12
CA ALA A 304 13.43 -5.64 5.89
C ALA A 304 14.16 -5.02 7.09
N LEU A 305 13.54 -4.05 7.78
CA LEU A 305 14.11 -3.47 9.01
C LEU A 305 14.11 -4.47 10.18
N MET A 306 13.03 -5.25 10.33
CA MET A 306 12.97 -6.31 11.35
C MET A 306 14.02 -7.40 11.12
N GLU A 307 14.26 -7.80 9.86
CA GLU A 307 15.26 -8.81 9.53
C GLU A 307 16.67 -8.41 10.00
N ILE A 308 17.02 -7.12 9.89
CA ILE A 308 18.29 -6.59 10.41
C ILE A 308 18.30 -6.60 11.94
N LEU A 309 17.23 -6.08 12.58
CA LEU A 309 17.15 -6.02 14.04
C LEU A 309 17.19 -7.40 14.69
N ASP A 310 16.62 -8.41 14.03
CA ASP A 310 16.61 -9.80 14.50
C ASP A 310 18.01 -10.45 14.41
N ASN A 311 18.92 -9.90 13.61
CA ASN A 311 20.27 -10.42 13.40
C ASN A 311 21.37 -9.46 13.88
N GLU A 312 21.90 -9.75 15.07
CA GLU A 312 23.01 -9.01 15.69
C GLU A 312 24.27 -8.92 14.80
N GLU A 313 24.54 -9.93 13.97
CA GLU A 313 25.68 -9.87 13.03
C GLU A 313 25.46 -8.74 12.01
N ASP A 314 24.24 -8.64 11.48
CA ASP A 314 23.88 -7.63 10.49
C ASP A 314 23.93 -6.22 11.10
N LEU A 315 23.42 -6.05 12.33
CA LEU A 315 23.53 -4.78 13.05
C LEU A 315 24.97 -4.28 13.16
N ARG A 316 25.92 -5.18 13.42
CA ARG A 316 27.34 -4.83 13.55
C ARG A 316 28.02 -4.59 12.22
N LEU A 317 27.58 -5.27 11.16
CA LEU A 317 28.07 -5.03 9.79
C LEU A 317 27.68 -3.65 9.25
N LEU A 318 26.75 -2.94 9.89
CA LEU A 318 26.45 -1.54 9.58
C LEU A 318 27.60 -0.58 9.92
N TYR A 319 28.48 -0.92 10.86
CA TYR A 319 29.60 -0.07 11.29
C TYR A 319 30.77 -0.11 10.30
N LEU A 320 30.58 0.50 9.12
CA LEU A 320 31.55 0.49 8.03
C LEU A 320 32.88 1.16 8.42
N THR A 321 32.84 2.27 9.14
CA THR A 321 34.02 3.04 9.55
C THR A 321 34.86 2.27 10.56
N LYS A 322 34.25 1.73 11.63
CA LYS A 322 34.97 0.91 12.63
C LYS A 322 35.61 -0.33 11.99
N LEU A 323 34.88 -0.99 11.08
CA LEU A 323 35.36 -2.18 10.38
C LEU A 323 36.46 -1.87 9.36
N TYR A 324 36.53 -0.63 8.87
CA TYR A 324 37.62 -0.18 8.01
C TYR A 324 38.90 0.10 8.80
N GLU A 325 38.77 0.70 9.99
CA GLU A 325 39.89 1.00 10.88
C GLU A 325 40.53 -0.25 11.47
N ASP A 326 39.71 -1.20 11.91
CA ASP A 326 40.18 -2.50 12.38
C ASP A 326 39.50 -3.67 11.63
N PRO A 327 40.11 -4.10 10.51
CA PRO A 327 39.66 -5.27 9.77
C PRO A 327 39.64 -6.59 10.56
N THR A 328 40.33 -6.66 11.71
CA THR A 328 40.32 -7.89 12.53
C THR A 328 38.97 -8.11 13.22
N LEU A 329 38.20 -7.04 13.44
CA LEU A 329 36.84 -7.07 13.97
C LEU A 329 35.88 -7.87 13.11
N LEU A 330 36.15 -8.06 11.81
CA LEU A 330 35.33 -8.93 10.95
C LEU A 330 35.30 -10.38 11.45
N ASN A 331 36.39 -10.84 12.11
CA ASN A 331 36.48 -12.19 12.67
C ASN A 331 35.90 -12.26 14.09
N ASP A 332 35.76 -11.11 14.77
CA ASP A 332 35.23 -11.01 16.11
C ASP A 332 34.25 -9.82 16.23
N LEU A 333 33.14 -9.92 15.48
CA LEU A 333 32.10 -8.87 15.47
C LEU A 333 31.49 -8.65 16.86
N TRP A 334 31.52 -9.66 17.72
CA TRP A 334 30.97 -9.63 19.08
C TRP A 334 31.80 -8.81 20.08
N SER A 335 32.89 -8.20 19.63
CA SER A 335 33.80 -7.41 20.47
C SER A 335 33.31 -5.99 20.77
N PHE A 336 32.33 -5.47 20.02
CA PHE A 336 31.79 -4.12 20.20
C PHE A 336 30.26 -4.09 20.17
N ASP A 337 29.71 -3.02 20.76
CA ASP A 337 28.27 -2.82 20.93
C ASP A 337 27.61 -2.23 19.67
N SER A 338 26.40 -2.69 19.37
CA SER A 338 25.54 -2.24 18.26
C SER A 338 24.31 -1.43 18.72
N GLU A 339 24.23 -1.06 20.00
CA GLU A 339 23.11 -0.29 20.57
C GLU A 339 22.73 0.95 19.74
N GLU A 340 23.72 1.71 19.23
CA GLU A 340 23.44 2.92 18.43
C GLU A 340 22.73 2.60 17.10
N ALA A 341 23.13 1.51 16.43
CA ALA A 341 22.49 1.07 15.19
C ALA A 341 21.08 0.50 15.44
N GLU A 342 20.92 -0.25 16.53
CA GLU A 342 19.64 -0.81 16.97
C GLU A 342 18.63 0.31 17.24
N VAL A 343 18.97 1.26 18.12
CA VAL A 343 18.11 2.39 18.48
C VAL A 343 17.72 3.22 17.25
N LEU A 344 18.66 3.46 16.33
CA LEU A 344 18.37 4.19 15.09
C LEU A 344 17.32 3.46 14.25
N ILE A 345 17.49 2.15 14.02
CA ILE A 345 16.56 1.36 13.21
C ILE A 345 15.21 1.21 13.90
N GLU A 346 15.18 1.00 15.23
CA GLU A 346 13.94 0.88 16.01
C GLU A 346 13.05 2.12 15.90
N ASN A 347 13.65 3.32 15.98
CA ASN A 347 12.91 4.58 15.84
C ASN A 347 12.19 4.65 14.48
N TYR A 348 12.89 4.37 13.38
CA TYR A 348 12.29 4.38 12.05
C TYR A 348 11.33 3.20 11.82
N LEU A 349 11.58 2.04 12.44
CA LEU A 349 10.65 0.92 12.41
C LEU A 349 9.31 1.28 13.06
N GLN A 350 9.33 2.03 14.17
CA GLN A 350 8.13 2.51 14.84
C GLN A 350 7.33 3.48 13.96
N ASP A 351 8.01 4.39 13.26
CA ASP A 351 7.37 5.30 12.30
C ASP A 351 6.70 4.54 11.14
N ILE A 352 7.43 3.61 10.52
CA ILE A 352 6.89 2.74 9.46
C ILE A 352 5.69 1.92 9.96
N PHE A 353 5.76 1.41 11.19
CA PHE A 353 4.66 0.67 11.82
C PHE A 353 3.41 1.55 12.02
N SER A 354 3.60 2.81 12.40
CA SER A 354 2.53 3.80 12.53
C SER A 354 1.83 4.02 11.17
N THR A 355 2.59 4.31 10.11
CA THR A 355 2.04 4.51 8.77
C THR A 355 1.36 3.24 8.23
N ARG A 356 1.92 2.05 8.47
CA ARG A 356 1.29 0.77 8.14
C ARG A 356 -0.06 0.62 8.82
N THR A 357 -0.12 0.90 10.13
CA THR A 357 -1.36 0.78 10.91
C THR A 357 -2.44 1.70 10.37
N LYS A 358 -2.10 2.95 10.00
CA LYS A 358 -3.03 3.88 9.33
C LYS A 358 -3.57 3.29 8.02
N ALA A 359 -2.71 2.70 7.20
CA ALA A 359 -3.11 2.03 5.95
C ALA A 359 -4.05 0.83 6.18
N THR A 360 -3.70 -0.06 7.12
CA THR A 360 -4.53 -1.22 7.50
C THR A 360 -5.92 -0.77 7.98
N LEU A 361 -6.00 0.28 8.80
CA LEU A 361 -7.28 0.85 9.24
C LEU A 361 -8.11 1.37 8.06
N MET A 362 -7.49 2.04 7.08
CA MET A 362 -8.20 2.47 5.88
C MET A 362 -8.72 1.28 5.06
N GLN A 363 -7.95 0.21 4.94
CA GLN A 363 -8.42 -1.00 4.27
C GLN A 363 -9.63 -1.63 4.96
N HIS A 364 -9.62 -1.69 6.29
CA HIS A 364 -10.78 -2.15 7.04
C HIS A 364 -12.00 -1.26 6.78
N ARG A 365 -11.84 0.07 6.71
CA ARG A 365 -12.94 0.97 6.33
C ARG A 365 -13.46 0.69 4.91
N ILE A 366 -12.57 0.43 3.95
CA ILE A 366 -12.94 0.05 2.58
C ILE A 366 -13.73 -1.25 2.58
N GLN A 367 -13.25 -2.30 3.24
CA GLN A 367 -13.91 -3.62 3.31
C GLN A 367 -15.27 -3.56 4.01
N ASN A 368 -15.37 -2.77 5.09
CA ASN A 368 -16.63 -2.55 5.79
C ASN A 368 -17.66 -1.84 4.90
N THR A 369 -17.22 -0.83 4.14
CA THR A 369 -18.09 -0.10 3.20
C THR A 369 -18.50 -0.99 2.03
N GLU A 370 -17.58 -1.80 1.49
CA GLU A 370 -17.86 -2.81 0.45
C GLU A 370 -18.97 -3.75 0.92
N SER A 371 -18.86 -4.27 2.14
CA SER A 371 -19.85 -5.17 2.75
C SER A 371 -21.20 -4.49 2.93
N LEU A 372 -21.23 -3.24 3.40
CA LEU A 372 -22.47 -2.46 3.53
C LEU A 372 -23.15 -2.26 2.17
N VAL A 373 -22.38 -1.89 1.15
CA VAL A 373 -22.91 -1.68 -0.19
C VAL A 373 -23.45 -2.98 -0.78
N MET A 374 -22.75 -4.11 -0.59
CA MET A 374 -23.26 -5.42 -1.00
C MET A 374 -24.58 -5.77 -0.32
N LEU A 375 -24.70 -5.56 1.00
CA LEU A 375 -25.96 -5.77 1.73
C LEU A 375 -27.11 -4.93 1.19
N LYS A 376 -26.83 -3.67 0.81
CA LYS A 376 -27.85 -2.78 0.22
C LYS A 376 -28.27 -3.22 -1.17
N LEU A 377 -27.34 -3.70 -2.01
CA LEU A 377 -27.65 -4.26 -3.33
C LEU A 377 -28.49 -5.53 -3.21
N ASP A 378 -28.16 -6.41 -2.27
CA ASP A 378 -28.94 -7.62 -2.01
C ASP A 378 -30.35 -7.28 -1.51
N SER A 379 -30.48 -6.26 -0.65
CA SER A 379 -31.79 -5.76 -0.22
C SER A 379 -32.60 -5.19 -1.40
N MET A 380 -31.99 -4.39 -2.28
CA MET A 380 -32.65 -3.88 -3.48
C MET A 380 -33.08 -5.00 -4.43
N ARG A 381 -32.24 -6.01 -4.62
CA ARG A 381 -32.57 -7.20 -5.41
C ARG A 381 -33.75 -7.96 -4.80
N ASN A 382 -33.75 -8.16 -3.48
CA ASN A 382 -34.86 -8.81 -2.78
C ASN A 382 -36.16 -8.02 -2.90
N TYR A 383 -36.09 -6.69 -2.83
CA TYR A 383 -37.24 -5.82 -3.07
C TYR A 383 -37.79 -5.98 -4.50
N LEU A 384 -36.91 -5.96 -5.51
CA LEU A 384 -37.30 -6.16 -6.91
C LEU A 384 -37.92 -7.54 -7.15
N LEU A 385 -37.40 -8.60 -6.50
CA LEU A 385 -37.99 -9.94 -6.54
C LEU A 385 -39.40 -9.94 -5.95
N GLY A 386 -39.63 -9.23 -4.83
CA GLY A 386 -40.95 -9.07 -4.25
C GLY A 386 -41.93 -8.34 -5.17
N VAL A 387 -41.48 -7.29 -5.85
CA VAL A 387 -42.28 -6.56 -6.84
C VAL A 387 -42.61 -7.44 -8.06
N ASP A 388 -41.66 -8.25 -8.55
CA ASP A 388 -41.89 -9.18 -9.66
C ASP A 388 -42.92 -10.27 -9.30
N ILE A 389 -42.83 -10.82 -8.07
CA ILE A 389 -43.83 -11.75 -7.54
C ILE A 389 -45.22 -11.08 -7.50
N LEU A 390 -45.31 -9.80 -7.10
CA LEU A 390 -46.57 -9.07 -7.10
C LEU A 390 -47.16 -8.93 -8.52
N PHE A 391 -46.35 -8.52 -9.51
CA PHE A 391 -46.79 -8.45 -10.90
C PHE A 391 -47.22 -9.82 -11.44
N SER A 392 -46.50 -10.88 -11.08
CA SER A 392 -46.85 -12.26 -11.44
C SER A 392 -48.21 -12.67 -10.87
N ILE A 393 -48.52 -12.33 -9.61
CA ILE A 393 -49.85 -12.57 -9.00
C ILE A 393 -50.96 -11.84 -9.77
N VAL A 394 -50.73 -10.57 -10.11
CA VAL A 394 -51.70 -9.78 -10.90
C VAL A 394 -51.88 -10.40 -12.29
N ALA A 395 -50.80 -10.78 -12.97
CA ALA A 395 -50.84 -11.39 -14.30
C ALA A 395 -51.61 -12.72 -14.30
N ILE A 396 -51.39 -13.59 -13.30
CA ILE A 396 -52.13 -14.85 -13.14
C ILE A 396 -53.63 -14.56 -12.93
N SER A 397 -53.96 -13.58 -12.09
CA SER A 397 -55.34 -13.20 -11.80
C SER A 397 -56.07 -12.72 -13.06
N VAL A 398 -55.42 -11.86 -13.86
CA VAL A 398 -55.94 -11.38 -15.16
C VAL A 398 -56.04 -12.51 -16.19
N SER A 399 -55.08 -13.44 -16.22
CA SER A 399 -55.07 -14.57 -17.15
C SER A 399 -56.27 -15.48 -16.95
N VAL A 400 -56.68 -15.74 -15.70
CA VAL A 400 -57.89 -16.53 -15.40
C VAL A 400 -59.16 -15.82 -15.89
N GLY A 401 -59.27 -14.51 -15.66
CA GLY A 401 -60.40 -13.72 -16.18
C GLY A 401 -60.45 -13.70 -17.71
N THR A 402 -59.30 -13.54 -18.35
CA THR A 402 -59.15 -13.55 -19.82
C THR A 402 -59.52 -14.92 -20.40
N PHE A 403 -59.15 -16.02 -19.72
CA PHE A 403 -59.53 -17.37 -20.13
C PHE A 403 -61.05 -17.57 -20.12
N ILE A 404 -61.73 -17.15 -19.05
CA ILE A 404 -63.20 -17.24 -18.95
C ILE A 404 -63.85 -16.40 -20.04
N ALA A 405 -63.42 -15.15 -20.20
CA ALA A 405 -63.92 -14.27 -21.27
C ALA A 405 -63.68 -14.85 -22.67
N GLY A 406 -62.51 -15.48 -22.89
CA GLY A 406 -62.17 -16.15 -24.14
C GLY A 406 -63.07 -17.35 -24.43
N VAL A 407 -63.32 -18.22 -23.44
CA VAL A 407 -64.19 -19.40 -23.61
C VAL A 407 -65.60 -19.00 -24.05
N PHE A 408 -66.18 -17.99 -23.40
CA PHE A 408 -67.52 -17.49 -23.74
C PHE A 408 -67.56 -16.55 -24.95
N GLY A 409 -66.41 -15.98 -25.34
CA GLY A 409 -66.26 -15.16 -26.55
C GLY A 409 -66.09 -15.98 -27.84
N MET A 410 -65.91 -17.30 -27.76
CA MET A 410 -65.85 -18.17 -28.94
C MET A 410 -67.23 -18.31 -29.58
N ASN A 411 -67.28 -18.32 -30.91
CA ASN A 411 -68.50 -18.46 -31.71
C ASN A 411 -69.01 -19.91 -31.75
N LEU A 412 -69.29 -20.49 -30.57
CA LEU A 412 -69.91 -21.80 -30.41
C LEU A 412 -71.42 -21.62 -30.30
N LYS A 413 -72.18 -22.40 -31.07
CA LYS A 413 -73.66 -22.35 -31.11
C LYS A 413 -74.23 -22.82 -29.76
N SER A 414 -74.44 -21.87 -28.86
CA SER A 414 -74.83 -22.10 -27.48
C SER A 414 -76.11 -21.31 -27.20
N ASP A 415 -77.24 -21.98 -26.98
CA ASP A 415 -78.55 -21.35 -26.70
C ASP A 415 -78.58 -20.59 -25.34
N LEU A 416 -77.45 -20.54 -24.63
CA LEU A 416 -77.26 -19.84 -23.35
C LEU A 416 -77.05 -18.32 -23.51
N ASN A 417 -76.64 -17.84 -24.70
CA ASN A 417 -76.33 -16.43 -24.93
C ASN A 417 -77.58 -15.57 -25.20
N GLU A 418 -78.70 -16.18 -25.58
CA GLU A 418 -79.95 -15.47 -25.95
C GLU A 418 -80.87 -15.21 -24.74
N ARG A 419 -80.46 -15.60 -23.53
CA ARG A 419 -81.24 -15.42 -22.30
C ARG A 419 -80.93 -14.08 -21.64
N ASP A 420 -81.97 -13.31 -21.31
CA ASP A 420 -81.83 -12.02 -20.63
C ASP A 420 -80.97 -12.11 -19.36
N GLY A 421 -79.93 -11.27 -19.26
CA GLY A 421 -79.08 -11.13 -18.09
C GLY A 421 -77.89 -12.10 -17.97
N TRP A 422 -77.77 -13.12 -18.83
CA TRP A 422 -76.68 -14.11 -18.76
C TRP A 422 -75.28 -13.48 -18.94
N PHE A 423 -75.16 -12.52 -19.86
CA PHE A 423 -73.93 -11.76 -20.11
C PHE A 423 -73.41 -11.05 -18.84
N TRP A 424 -74.30 -10.37 -18.12
CA TRP A 424 -73.94 -9.68 -16.87
C TRP A 424 -73.56 -10.67 -15.77
N GLY A 425 -74.22 -11.83 -15.71
CA GLY A 425 -73.88 -12.89 -14.75
C GLY A 425 -72.46 -13.43 -14.94
N VAL A 426 -72.08 -13.78 -16.18
CA VAL A 426 -70.72 -14.27 -16.50
C VAL A 426 -69.67 -13.19 -16.26
N THR A 427 -69.99 -11.92 -16.57
CA THR A 427 -69.08 -10.80 -16.34
C THR A 427 -68.78 -10.62 -14.83
N TRP A 428 -69.82 -10.55 -14.00
CA TRP A 428 -69.65 -10.44 -12.55
C TRP A 428 -68.95 -11.66 -11.93
N PHE A 429 -69.25 -12.86 -12.43
CA PHE A 429 -68.57 -14.08 -11.99
C PHE A 429 -67.07 -14.06 -12.35
N SER A 430 -66.73 -13.66 -13.57
CA SER A 430 -65.33 -13.56 -14.04
C SER A 430 -64.54 -12.51 -13.26
N VAL A 431 -65.15 -11.36 -12.94
CA VAL A 431 -64.52 -10.34 -12.10
C VAL A 431 -64.37 -10.85 -10.66
N GLY A 432 -65.41 -11.48 -10.11
CA GLY A 432 -65.39 -12.03 -8.75
C GLY A 432 -64.30 -13.09 -8.54
N ILE A 433 -64.17 -14.05 -9.46
CA ILE A 433 -63.14 -15.10 -9.35
C ILE A 433 -61.72 -14.53 -9.49
N MET A 434 -61.53 -13.51 -10.33
CA MET A 434 -60.26 -12.80 -10.47
C MET A 434 -59.84 -12.13 -9.15
N PHE A 435 -60.79 -11.48 -8.45
CA PHE A 435 -60.53 -10.90 -7.12
C PHE A 435 -60.25 -11.96 -6.05
N VAL A 436 -61.01 -13.07 -6.03
CA VAL A 436 -60.81 -14.14 -5.04
C VAL A 436 -59.43 -14.78 -5.20
N ILE A 437 -59.00 -15.08 -6.43
CA ILE A 437 -57.69 -15.66 -6.70
C ILE A 437 -56.59 -14.67 -6.35
N GLY A 438 -56.70 -13.40 -6.78
CA GLY A 438 -55.72 -12.37 -6.45
C GLY A 438 -55.56 -12.17 -4.93
N PHE A 439 -56.69 -12.16 -4.20
CA PHE A 439 -56.69 -12.02 -2.75
C PHE A 439 -56.12 -13.25 -2.04
N ALA A 440 -56.48 -14.46 -2.48
CA ALA A 440 -55.95 -15.71 -1.93
C ALA A 440 -54.43 -15.83 -2.16
N SER A 441 -53.96 -15.51 -3.36
CA SER A 441 -52.53 -15.46 -3.69
C SER A 441 -51.81 -14.43 -2.82
N TYR A 442 -52.33 -13.21 -2.70
CA TYR A 442 -51.75 -12.17 -1.85
C TYR A 442 -51.62 -12.62 -0.38
N LEU A 443 -52.68 -13.20 0.20
CA LEU A 443 -52.65 -13.70 1.57
C LEU A 443 -51.64 -14.83 1.77
N PHE A 444 -51.52 -15.74 0.80
CA PHE A 444 -50.56 -16.84 0.86
C PHE A 444 -49.11 -16.34 0.90
N PHE A 445 -48.76 -15.40 0.01
CA PHE A 445 -47.42 -14.84 -0.04
C PHE A 445 -47.09 -13.94 1.15
N ARG A 446 -48.09 -13.19 1.67
CA ARG A 446 -47.94 -12.41 2.90
C ARG A 446 -47.68 -13.31 4.11
N ARG A 447 -48.37 -14.45 4.22
CA ARG A 447 -48.13 -15.43 5.31
C ARG A 447 -46.74 -16.05 5.29
N LYS A 448 -46.11 -16.16 4.12
CA LYS A 448 -44.75 -16.71 3.97
C LYS A 448 -43.64 -15.68 4.20
N GLY A 449 -43.96 -14.43 4.53
CA GLY A 449 -42.96 -13.39 4.81
C GLY A 449 -42.17 -12.94 3.57
N VAL A 450 -42.69 -13.21 2.37
CA VAL A 450 -42.08 -12.76 1.11
C VAL A 450 -42.28 -11.25 0.90
N PHE A 451 -43.35 -10.71 1.48
CA PHE A 451 -43.58 -9.27 1.60
C PHE A 451 -43.22 -8.86 3.02
N ILE A 452 -42.14 -8.08 3.16
CA ILE A 452 -41.80 -7.35 4.39
C ILE A 452 -42.72 -6.14 4.52
#